data_AF-B7MWN7-F1
#
_entry.id   AF-B7MWN7-F1
#
_cell.length_a   1.000
_cell.length_b   1.000
_cell.length_c   1.000
_cell.angle_alpha   90.00
_cell.angle_beta   90.00
_cell.angle_gamma   90.00
#
_symmetry.space_group_name_H-M   'P 1'
#
loop_
_entity.id
_entity.type
_entity.pdbx_description
1 polymer ?
#
loop_
_entity_poly.entity_id
_entity_poly.type
_entity_poly.pdbx_seq_one_letter_code
_entity_poly.pdbx_strand_id
1 'polypeptide(L)'
;MRKVKTDNSDLIQYLDTVKELKNYIPIEEYRNEYRKLCSDNIPWIKIKKFKSAHTELRRLDKKRESLIELFIDELNPISSSTARTAAKSSGNFDVLHERMLYSKTLSEKSDEEIVALVVKQRKEAALEFQRSIEQSLEQLSRISSEFKPSSQIRRKMPL
;
A
#
# COMPACT_ATOMS: atom_id res chain seq x y z
N MET A 1 8.00 0.69 15.12
CA MET A 1 6.89 -0.16 14.62
C MET A 1 6.46 0.38 13.28
N ARG A 2 6.33 -0.48 12.26
CA ARG A 2 5.70 -0.05 10.99
C ARG A 2 4.27 0.38 11.32
N LYS A 3 3.80 1.48 10.70
CA LYS A 3 2.42 1.92 10.90
C LYS A 3 1.48 0.84 10.38
N VAL A 4 0.65 0.30 11.26
CA VAL A 4 -0.39 -0.65 10.89
C VAL A 4 -1.39 0.05 9.99
N LYS A 5 -1.69 -0.54 8.84
CA LYS A 5 -2.79 -0.10 7.99
C LYS A 5 -4.09 -0.59 8.60
N THR A 6 -4.97 0.35 8.94
CA THR A 6 -6.30 0.06 9.49
C THR A 6 -7.35 -0.16 8.42
N ASP A 7 -7.05 0.21 7.18
CA ASP A 7 -7.91 0.03 6.01
C ASP A 7 -7.10 -0.57 4.86
N ASN A 8 -7.74 -1.47 4.10
CA ASN A 8 -7.19 -2.16 2.94
C ASN A 8 -8.04 -1.94 1.67
N SER A 9 -8.82 -0.85 1.65
CA SER A 9 -9.64 -0.44 0.49
C SER A 9 -8.83 -0.31 -0.80
N ASP A 10 -7.57 0.06 -0.72
CA ASP A 10 -6.63 0.13 -1.85
C ASP A 10 -6.35 -1.25 -2.48
N LEU A 11 -6.11 -2.29 -1.67
CA LEU A 11 -5.95 -3.67 -2.14
C LEU A 11 -7.25 -4.21 -2.75
N ILE A 12 -8.40 -3.93 -2.14
CA ILE A 12 -9.72 -4.31 -2.69
C ILE A 12 -9.93 -3.62 -4.04
N GLN A 13 -9.66 -2.31 -4.10
CA GLN A 13 -9.79 -1.52 -5.31
C GLN A 13 -8.86 -2.02 -6.42
N TYR A 14 -7.65 -2.46 -6.09
CA TYR A 14 -6.73 -3.08 -7.03
C TYR A 14 -7.33 -4.37 -7.62
N LEU A 15 -7.80 -5.28 -6.76
CA LEU A 15 -8.40 -6.55 -7.17
C LEU A 15 -9.63 -6.35 -8.07
N ASP A 16 -10.50 -5.41 -7.71
CA ASP A 16 -11.67 -5.06 -8.53
C ASP A 16 -11.26 -4.49 -9.89
N THR A 17 -10.25 -3.62 -9.92
CA THR A 17 -9.72 -3.03 -11.16
C THR A 17 -9.12 -4.11 -12.07
N VAL A 18 -8.32 -5.03 -11.54
CA VAL A 18 -7.76 -6.16 -12.30
C VAL A 18 -8.86 -7.09 -12.80
N LYS A 19 -9.88 -7.35 -11.99
CA LYS A 19 -11.03 -8.17 -12.40
C LYS A 19 -11.79 -7.52 -13.54
N GLU A 20 -12.00 -6.20 -13.50
CA GLU A 20 -12.67 -5.45 -14.57
C GLU A 20 -11.83 -5.42 -15.86
N LEU A 21 -10.51 -5.26 -15.75
CA LEU A 21 -9.58 -5.27 -16.88
C LEU A 21 -9.65 -6.57 -17.70
N LYS A 22 -9.97 -7.71 -17.10
CA LYS A 22 -10.13 -9.00 -17.79
C LYS A 22 -11.27 -9.01 -18.82
N ASN A 23 -12.21 -8.06 -18.75
CA ASN A 23 -13.31 -7.93 -19.71
C ASN A 23 -12.91 -7.19 -21.00
N TYR A 24 -11.72 -6.60 -21.05
CA TYR A 24 -11.21 -5.84 -22.18
C TYR A 24 -10.05 -6.60 -22.86
N ILE A 25 -9.68 -6.15 -24.06
CA ILE A 25 -8.43 -6.59 -24.69
C ILE A 25 -7.23 -6.28 -23.79
N PRO A 26 -6.17 -7.10 -23.80
CA PRO A 26 -4.93 -6.81 -23.08
C PRO A 26 -4.39 -5.42 -23.44
N ILE A 27 -3.90 -4.69 -22.44
CA ILE A 27 -3.42 -3.31 -22.66
C ILE A 27 -2.28 -3.25 -23.68
N GLU A 28 -1.41 -4.26 -23.72
CA GLU A 28 -0.31 -4.31 -24.66
C GLU A 28 -0.79 -4.48 -26.10
N GLU A 29 -1.89 -5.21 -26.30
CA GLU A 29 -2.55 -5.32 -27.61
C GLU A 29 -3.11 -3.96 -28.05
N TYR A 30 -3.85 -3.28 -27.16
CA TYR A 30 -4.32 -1.91 -27.40
C TYR A 30 -3.16 -0.95 -27.74
N ARG A 31 -2.05 -1.00 -26.98
CA ARG A 31 -0.87 -0.13 -27.18
C ARG A 31 -0.23 -0.41 -28.53
N ASN A 32 -0.14 -1.67 -28.95
CA ASN A 32 0.43 -2.07 -30.23
C ASN A 32 -0.45 -1.64 -31.41
N GLU A 33 -1.76 -1.85 -31.34
CA GLU A 33 -2.70 -1.36 -32.35
C GLU A 33 -2.67 0.16 -32.46
N TYR A 34 -2.72 0.87 -31.32
CA TYR A 34 -2.64 2.33 -31.31
C TYR A 34 -1.35 2.83 -31.96
N ARG A 35 -0.20 2.21 -31.67
CA ARG A 35 1.09 2.52 -32.32
C ARG A 35 1.04 2.31 -33.83
N LYS A 36 0.54 1.16 -34.30
CA LYS A 36 0.37 0.88 -35.75
C LYS A 36 -0.49 1.95 -36.43
N LEU A 37 -1.63 2.30 -35.83
CA LEU A 37 -2.51 3.34 -36.37
C LEU A 37 -1.83 4.71 -36.48
N CYS A 38 -0.88 5.02 -35.59
CA CYS A 38 -0.12 6.26 -35.65
C CYS A 38 0.99 6.24 -36.71
N SER A 39 1.50 5.05 -37.08
CA SER A 39 2.56 4.88 -38.07
C SER A 39 2.05 4.82 -39.51
N ASP A 40 0.85 4.26 -39.74
CA ASP A 40 0.35 3.93 -41.09
C ASP A 40 -0.24 5.12 -41.88
N ASN A 41 0.17 6.36 -41.60
CA ASN A 41 -0.36 7.60 -42.21
C ASN A 41 -1.90 7.69 -42.16
N ILE A 42 -2.52 7.08 -41.15
CA ILE A 42 -3.97 7.02 -41.02
C ILE A 42 -4.53 8.40 -40.64
N PRO A 43 -5.70 8.81 -41.19
CA PRO A 43 -6.34 10.06 -40.81
C PRO A 43 -6.54 10.18 -39.29
N TRP A 44 -6.12 11.32 -38.73
CA TRP A 44 -6.14 11.58 -37.28
C TRP A 44 -7.51 11.35 -36.63
N ILE A 45 -8.59 11.58 -37.37
CA ILE A 45 -9.98 11.33 -36.93
C ILE A 45 -10.18 9.85 -36.54
N LYS A 46 -9.63 8.90 -37.32
CA LYS A 46 -9.74 7.46 -37.02
C LYS A 46 -8.93 7.09 -35.77
N ILE A 47 -7.73 7.65 -35.63
CA ILE A 47 -6.88 7.47 -34.43
C ILE A 47 -7.61 7.97 -33.18
N LYS A 48 -8.21 9.17 -33.25
CA LYS A 48 -8.99 9.75 -32.15
C LYS A 48 -10.20 8.88 -31.79
N LYS A 49 -10.91 8.34 -32.79
CA LYS A 49 -12.06 7.46 -32.58
C LYS A 49 -11.64 6.15 -31.89
N PHE A 50 -10.56 5.52 -32.34
CA PHE A 50 -10.00 4.32 -31.72
C PHE A 50 -9.60 4.55 -30.25
N LYS A 51 -8.86 5.64 -29.98
CA LYS A 51 -8.46 6.02 -28.62
C LYS A 51 -9.67 6.27 -27.70
N SER A 52 -10.72 6.88 -28.25
CA SER A 52 -11.94 7.20 -27.49
C SER A 52 -12.76 5.95 -27.17
N ALA A 53 -12.80 4.97 -28.09
CA ALA A 53 -13.47 3.69 -27.87
C ALA A 53 -12.87 2.89 -26.71
N HIS A 54 -11.57 3.07 -26.42
CA HIS A 54 -10.84 2.38 -25.37
C HIS A 54 -10.59 3.25 -24.12
N THR A 55 -11.44 4.25 -23.89
CA THR A 55 -11.27 5.18 -22.76
C THR A 55 -11.29 4.45 -21.42
N GLU A 56 -12.25 3.54 -21.21
CA GLU A 56 -12.36 2.80 -19.95
C GLU A 56 -11.19 1.85 -19.70
N LEU A 57 -10.76 1.08 -20.71
CA LEU A 57 -9.55 0.25 -20.64
C LEU A 57 -8.34 1.08 -20.16
N ARG A 58 -8.09 2.24 -20.79
CA ARG A 58 -6.97 3.12 -20.42
C ARG A 58 -7.11 3.71 -19.02
N ARG A 59 -8.33 4.04 -18.61
CA ARG A 59 -8.61 4.58 -17.27
C ARG A 59 -8.33 3.54 -16.20
N LEU A 60 -8.76 2.30 -16.41
CA LEU A 60 -8.53 1.17 -15.50
C LEU A 60 -7.05 0.79 -15.45
N ASP A 61 -6.37 0.73 -16.60
CA ASP A 61 -4.93 0.45 -16.67
C ASP A 61 -4.12 1.48 -15.88
N LYS A 62 -4.39 2.77 -16.09
CA LYS A 62 -3.75 3.85 -15.33
C LYS A 62 -4.04 3.75 -13.82
N LYS A 63 -5.25 3.32 -13.46
CA LYS A 63 -5.63 3.13 -12.06
C LYS A 63 -4.86 1.95 -11.43
N ARG A 64 -4.70 0.84 -12.16
CA ARG A 64 -3.85 -0.30 -11.76
C ARG A 64 -2.42 0.17 -11.54
N GLU A 65 -1.82 0.84 -12.53
CA GLU A 65 -0.45 1.37 -12.45
C GLU A 65 -0.26 2.28 -11.22
N SER A 66 -1.20 3.23 -11.00
CA SER A 66 -1.13 4.13 -9.84
C SER A 66 -1.23 3.41 -8.49
N LEU A 67 -2.01 2.33 -8.38
CA LEU A 67 -2.09 1.53 -7.16
C LEU A 67 -0.79 0.75 -6.90
N ILE A 68 -0.19 0.20 -7.96
CA ILE A 68 1.12 -0.46 -7.87
C ILE A 68 2.22 0.51 -7.43
N GLU A 69 2.24 1.73 -7.96
CA GLU A 69 3.19 2.76 -7.52
C GLU A 69 3.05 3.07 -6.01
N LEU A 70 1.80 3.17 -5.51
CA LEU A 70 1.54 3.37 -4.09
C LEU A 70 2.03 2.18 -3.24
N PHE A 71 1.86 0.96 -3.74
CA PHE A 71 2.34 -0.26 -3.08
C PHE A 71 3.87 -0.33 -3.05
N ILE A 72 4.55 0.02 -4.15
CA ILE A 72 6.02 0.13 -4.20
C ILE A 72 6.50 1.16 -3.17
N ASP A 73 5.82 2.31 -3.08
CA ASP A 73 6.15 3.35 -2.11
C ASP A 73 5.98 2.88 -0.65
N GLU A 74 4.98 2.04 -0.37
CA GLU A 74 4.74 1.43 0.96
C GLU A 74 5.77 0.34 1.30
N LEU A 75 6.12 -0.49 0.33
CA LEU A 75 7.12 -1.56 0.49
C LEU A 75 8.53 -1.01 0.66
N ASN A 76 8.81 0.20 0.16
CA ASN A 76 10.12 0.80 0.27
C ASN A 76 10.48 1.06 1.74
N PRO A 77 11.63 0.55 2.24
CA PRO A 77 12.04 0.75 3.62
C PRO A 77 12.29 2.22 3.96
N ILE A 78 12.62 3.05 2.96
CA ILE A 78 12.87 4.48 3.11
C ILE A 78 11.64 5.25 2.65
N SER A 79 10.95 5.88 3.60
CA SER A 79 9.77 6.70 3.27
C SER A 79 10.16 7.90 2.39
N SER A 80 9.25 8.31 1.50
CA SER A 80 9.44 9.48 0.63
C SER A 80 9.70 10.76 1.44
N SER A 81 9.02 10.93 2.58
CA SER A 81 9.25 12.03 3.51
C SER A 81 10.66 12.01 4.11
N THR A 82 11.14 10.84 4.55
CA THR A 82 12.47 10.70 5.14
C THR A 82 13.55 11.08 4.13
N ALA A 83 13.46 10.55 2.91
CA ALA A 83 14.44 10.82 1.88
C ALA A 83 14.45 12.30 1.43
N ARG A 84 13.27 12.90 1.28
CA ARG A 84 13.15 14.34 0.97
C ARG A 84 13.70 15.23 2.06
N THR A 85 13.43 14.91 3.33
CA THR A 85 13.94 15.67 4.46
C THR A 85 15.46 15.59 4.50
N ALA A 86 16.05 14.40 4.39
CA ALA A 86 17.50 14.23 4.38
C ALA A 86 18.19 15.10 3.31
N ALA A 87 17.68 15.07 2.07
CA ALA A 87 18.23 15.88 0.99
C ALA A 87 18.08 17.39 1.23
N LYS A 88 16.92 17.85 1.71
CA LYS A 88 16.65 19.27 1.94
C LYS A 88 17.37 19.85 3.16
N SER A 89 17.43 19.11 4.27
CA SER A 89 17.95 19.62 5.53
C SER A 89 19.46 19.43 5.67
N SER A 90 19.99 18.33 5.13
CA SER A 90 21.40 17.95 5.30
C SER A 90 22.20 17.92 4.00
N GLY A 91 21.57 18.14 2.84
CA GLY A 91 22.22 17.98 1.54
C GLY A 91 22.59 16.53 1.21
N ASN A 92 22.15 15.56 2.03
CA ASN A 92 22.46 14.16 1.84
C ASN A 92 21.52 13.55 0.78
N PHE A 93 22.05 13.35 -0.42
CA PHE A 93 21.34 12.72 -1.54
C PHE A 93 21.46 11.19 -1.53
N ASP A 94 22.32 10.60 -0.71
CA ASP A 94 22.53 9.14 -0.67
C ASP A 94 21.24 8.43 -0.27
N VAL A 95 20.49 8.98 0.69
CA VAL A 95 19.19 8.44 1.14
C VAL A 95 18.15 8.44 0.01
N LEU A 96 18.17 9.46 -0.87
CA LEU A 96 17.32 9.48 -2.06
C LEU A 96 17.77 8.43 -3.08
N HIS A 97 19.07 8.28 -3.28
CA HIS A 97 19.62 7.30 -4.20
C HIS A 97 19.32 5.86 -3.76
N GLU A 98 19.53 5.54 -2.48
CA GLU A 98 19.15 4.26 -1.90
C GLU A 98 17.65 3.98 -2.07
N ARG A 99 16.80 4.97 -1.78
CA ARG A 99 15.36 4.84 -2.00
C ARG A 99 15.04 4.49 -3.46
N MET A 100 15.68 5.18 -4.41
CA MET A 100 15.49 4.92 -5.84
C MET A 100 15.92 3.50 -6.24
N LEU A 101 17.02 3.00 -5.68
CA LEU A 101 17.46 1.61 -5.90
C LEU A 101 16.41 0.62 -5.41
N TYR A 102 15.88 0.79 -4.20
CA TYR A 102 14.79 -0.06 -3.69
C TYR A 102 13.54 0.01 -4.57
N SER A 103 13.08 1.22 -4.94
CA SER A 103 11.92 1.38 -5.83
C SER A 103 12.14 0.71 -7.18
N LYS A 104 13.34 0.78 -7.75
CA LYS A 104 13.67 0.11 -9.02
C LYS A 104 13.59 -1.41 -8.90
N THR A 105 14.20 -1.99 -7.86
CA THR A 105 14.14 -3.45 -7.63
C THR A 105 12.72 -3.96 -7.38
N LEU A 106 11.87 -3.14 -6.76
CA LEU A 106 10.45 -3.45 -6.59
C LEU A 106 9.66 -3.33 -7.90
N SER A 107 9.96 -2.31 -8.71
CA SER A 107 9.30 -2.08 -10.01
C SER A 107 9.64 -3.13 -11.07
N GLU A 108 10.72 -3.90 -10.88
CA GLU A 108 11.09 -5.03 -11.74
C GLU A 108 10.26 -6.30 -11.42
N LYS A 109 9.53 -6.31 -10.30
CA LYS A 109 8.65 -7.41 -9.92
C LYS A 109 7.32 -7.34 -10.67
N SER A 110 6.66 -8.48 -10.78
CA SER A 110 5.28 -8.53 -11.26
C SER A 110 4.33 -7.86 -10.27
N ASP A 111 3.21 -7.38 -10.81
CA ASP A 111 2.06 -6.86 -10.07
C ASP A 111 1.63 -7.82 -8.94
N GLU A 112 1.53 -9.11 -9.24
CA GLU A 112 1.12 -10.15 -8.28
C GLU A 112 2.13 -10.29 -7.12
N GLU A 113 3.43 -10.24 -7.43
CA GLU A 113 4.49 -10.30 -6.42
C GLU A 113 4.47 -9.06 -5.51
N ILE A 114 4.29 -7.87 -6.09
CA ILE A 114 4.18 -6.61 -5.32
C ILE A 114 3.00 -6.69 -4.36
N VAL A 115 1.83 -7.12 -4.84
CA VAL A 115 0.63 -7.26 -4.01
C VAL A 115 0.83 -8.31 -2.91
N ALA A 116 1.44 -9.44 -3.22
CA ALA A 116 1.74 -10.46 -2.23
C ALA A 116 2.67 -9.95 -1.11
N LEU A 117 3.69 -9.15 -1.47
CA LEU A 117 4.59 -8.51 -0.51
C LEU A 117 3.83 -7.52 0.39
N VAL A 118 2.93 -6.70 -0.16
CA VAL A 118 2.12 -5.76 0.63
C VAL A 118 1.23 -6.51 1.62
N VAL A 119 0.51 -7.53 1.14
CA VAL A 119 -0.36 -8.36 1.99
C VAL A 119 0.44 -8.98 3.12
N LYS A 120 1.63 -9.53 2.83
CA LYS A 120 2.53 -10.09 3.83
C LYS A 120 2.96 -9.04 4.86
N GLN A 121 3.47 -7.89 4.41
CA GLN A 121 3.93 -6.81 5.27
C GLN A 121 2.82 -6.30 6.20
N ARG A 122 1.62 -6.06 5.66
CA ARG A 122 0.46 -5.59 6.44
C ARG A 122 -0.01 -6.63 7.45
N LYS A 123 -0.06 -7.91 7.06
CA LYS A 123 -0.41 -9.01 7.96
C LYS A 123 0.57 -9.12 9.13
N GLU A 124 1.87 -9.07 8.84
CA GLU A 124 2.92 -9.09 9.88
C GLU A 124 2.76 -7.90 10.84
N ALA A 125 2.57 -6.68 10.31
CA ALA A 125 2.36 -5.49 11.14
C ALA A 125 1.10 -5.59 12.02
N ALA A 126 -0.01 -6.12 11.47
CA ALA A 126 -1.25 -6.32 12.23
C ALA A 126 -1.07 -7.34 13.36
N LEU A 127 -0.35 -8.44 13.11
CA LEU A 127 -0.04 -9.45 14.14
C LEU A 127 0.86 -8.89 15.25
N GLU A 128 1.89 -8.10 14.91
CA GLU A 128 2.73 -7.41 15.89
C GLU A 128 1.92 -6.47 16.77
N PHE A 129 0.98 -5.73 16.17
CA PHE A 129 0.11 -4.81 16.88
C PHE A 129 -0.89 -5.53 17.78
N GLN A 130 -1.47 -6.62 17.32
CA GLN A 130 -2.32 -7.48 18.15
C GLN A 130 -1.57 -7.95 19.40
N ARG A 131 -0.35 -8.50 19.23
CA ARG A 131 0.50 -8.92 20.36
C ARG A 131 0.79 -7.78 21.33
N SER A 132 1.04 -6.58 20.80
CA SER A 132 1.25 -5.38 21.62
C SER A 132 0.01 -5.00 22.43
N ILE A 133 -1.19 -5.13 21.86
CA ILE A 133 -2.46 -4.89 22.58
C ILE A 133 -2.63 -5.94 23.68
N GLU A 134 -2.44 -7.22 23.36
CA GLU A 134 -2.59 -8.33 24.32
C GLU A 134 -1.66 -8.13 25.54
N GLN A 135 -0.38 -7.79 25.30
CA GLN A 135 0.58 -7.47 26.36
C GLN A 135 0.14 -6.27 27.21
N SER A 136 -0.37 -5.20 26.58
CA SER A 136 -0.84 -4.02 27.30
C SER A 136 -2.07 -4.32 28.16
N LEU A 137 -3.02 -5.13 27.65
CA LEU A 137 -4.19 -5.58 28.41
C LEU A 137 -3.79 -6.44 29.61
N GLU A 138 -2.80 -7.32 29.45
CA GLU A 138 -2.27 -8.12 30.56
C GLU A 138 -1.67 -7.23 31.66
N GLN A 139 -0.87 -6.23 31.27
CA GLN A 139 -0.32 -5.24 32.21
C GLN A 139 -1.42 -4.49 32.96
N LEU A 140 -2.44 -4.00 32.25
CA LEU A 140 -3.57 -3.30 32.86
C LEU A 140 -4.38 -4.21 33.81
N SER A 141 -4.54 -5.49 33.47
CA SER A 141 -5.20 -6.46 34.35
C SER A 141 -4.42 -6.67 35.64
N ARG A 142 -3.09 -6.74 35.58
CA ARG A 142 -2.23 -6.85 36.77
C ARG A 142 -2.36 -5.62 37.66
N ILE A 143 -2.26 -4.43 37.08
CA ILE A 143 -2.44 -3.15 37.78
C ILE A 143 -3.83 -3.11 38.44
N SER A 144 -4.88 -3.43 37.71
CA SER A 144 -6.25 -3.44 38.25
C SER A 144 -6.41 -4.39 39.45
N SER A 145 -5.73 -5.53 39.43
CA SER A 145 -5.75 -6.49 40.56
C SER A 145 -5.06 -5.94 41.81
N GLU A 146 -3.98 -5.17 41.67
CA GLU A 146 -3.30 -4.52 42.80
C GLU A 146 -4.17 -3.44 43.47
N PHE A 147 -5.05 -2.79 42.70
CA PHE A 147 -5.99 -1.79 43.19
C PHE A 147 -7.31 -2.36 43.72
N LYS A 148 -7.55 -3.67 43.65
CA LYS A 148 -8.73 -4.25 44.32
C LYS A 148 -8.56 -4.02 45.83
N PRO A 149 -9.50 -3.33 46.50
CA PRO A 149 -9.41 -3.13 47.93
C PRO A 149 -9.38 -4.50 48.60
N SER A 150 -8.30 -4.77 49.33
CA SER A 150 -8.24 -5.82 50.33
C SER A 150 -9.50 -5.69 51.16
N SER A 151 -10.39 -6.68 51.09
CA SER A 151 -11.52 -6.84 52.00
C SER A 151 -11.04 -7.22 53.41
N GLN A 152 -9.91 -6.67 53.85
CA GLN A 152 -9.48 -6.65 55.23
C GLN A 152 -10.45 -5.77 56.01
N ILE A 153 -11.55 -6.41 56.41
CA ILE A 153 -12.06 -6.41 57.77
C ILE A 153 -11.99 -5.01 58.38
N ARG A 154 -13.04 -4.22 58.16
CA ARG A 154 -13.41 -3.19 59.15
C ARG A 154 -13.57 -3.90 60.48
N ARG A 155 -12.51 -3.93 61.30
CA ARG A 155 -12.60 -4.34 62.70
C ARG A 155 -13.62 -3.40 63.33
N LYS A 156 -14.82 -3.91 63.62
CA LYS A 156 -15.75 -3.22 64.52
C LYS A 156 -15.01 -3.05 65.85
N MET A 157 -14.71 -1.81 66.24
CA MET A 157 -14.25 -1.56 67.60
C MET A 157 -15.40 -1.90 68.55
N PRO A 158 -15.18 -2.69 69.62
CA PRO A 158 -16.18 -2.88 70.66
C PRO A 158 -16.34 -1.56 71.44
N LEU A 159 -17.60 -1.26 71.79
CA LEU A 159 -18.01 -0.15 72.66
C LEU A 159 -17.52 -0.35 74.10
#